data_AF-A0A3B9UWC3-F1
#
_entry.id   AF-A0A3B9UWC3-F1
#
_cell.length_a   1.000
_cell.length_b   1.000
_cell.length_c   1.000
_cell.angle_alpha   90.00
_cell.angle_beta   90.00
_cell.angle_gamma   90.00
#
_symmetry.space_group_name_H-M   'P 1'
#
loop_
_entity.id
_entity.type
_entity.pdbx_description
1 polymer ?
#
loop_
_entity_poly.entity_id
_entity_poly.type
_entity_poly.pdbx_seq_one_letter_code
_entity_poly.pdbx_strand_id
1 'polypeptide(L)'
;AGIAIAKLLIRLNVKDVILCDTQGAIYEGRTVKMNKYKEEMAKISNKDKEQGTLEEVLKGKDVFLGVSVANCVTSEMVKSMNKDAIVMA
;
A
#
# COMPACT_ATOMS: atom_id res chain seq x y z
N ALA A 1 12.55 -3.40 -2.21
CA ALA A 1 12.21 -2.05 -2.70
C ALA A 1 11.09 -1.40 -1.87
N GLY A 2 9.87 -1.97 -1.83
CA GLY A 2 8.70 -1.33 -1.21
C GLY A 2 8.89 -0.80 0.22
N ILE A 3 9.50 -1.57 1.12
CA ILE A 3 9.76 -1.13 2.51
C ILE A 3 10.63 0.13 2.58
N ALA A 4 11.69 0.22 1.76
CA ALA A 4 12.59 1.36 1.78
C ALA A 4 11.90 2.63 1.27
N ILE A 5 11.11 2.49 0.20
CA ILE A 5 10.29 3.58 -0.36
C ILE A 5 9.27 4.05 0.68
N ALA A 6 8.54 3.13 1.29
CA ALA A 6 7.57 3.47 2.33
C ALA A 6 8.22 4.20 3.51
N LYS A 7 9.37 3.71 4.00
CA LYS A 7 10.14 4.40 5.06
C LYS A 7 10.57 5.80 4.65
N LEU A 8 10.96 6.01 3.39
CA LEU A 8 11.29 7.33 2.87
C LEU A 8 10.06 8.25 2.86
N LEU A 9 8.93 7.79 2.32
CA LEU A 9 7.67 8.57 2.29
C LEU A 9 7.19 8.95 3.68
N ILE A 10 7.26 8.02 4.64
CA ILE A 10 6.94 8.29 6.04
C ILE A 10 7.89 9.35 6.61
N ARG A 11 9.20 9.28 6.33
CA ARG A 11 10.16 10.32 6.75
C ARG A 11 9.93 11.68 6.09
N LEU A 12 9.33 11.70 4.92
CA LEU A 12 8.91 12.92 4.23
C LEU A 12 7.53 13.43 4.68
N ASN A 13 6.96 12.86 5.75
CA ASN A 13 5.65 13.21 6.33
C ASN A 13 4.47 13.02 5.36
N VAL A 14 4.54 12.05 4.45
CA VAL A 14 3.35 11.63 3.71
C VAL A 14 2.28 11.16 4.71
N LYS A 15 1.07 11.68 4.54
CA LYS A 15 -0.02 11.56 5.53
C LYS A 15 -0.37 10.10 5.81
N ASP A 16 -0.63 9.34 4.76
CA ASP A 16 -0.92 7.91 4.82
C ASP A 16 -0.15 7.14 3.76
N VAL A 17 0.40 6.01 4.15
CA VAL A 17 1.18 5.10 3.31
C VAL A 17 0.71 3.71 3.65
N ILE A 18 0.24 2.95 2.66
CA ILE A 18 -0.22 1.58 2.85
C ILE A 18 0.66 0.65 2.02
N LEU A 19 1.23 -0.36 2.67
CA LEU A 19 1.93 -1.42 1.96
C LEU A 19 0.97 -2.57 1.67
N CYS A 20 0.98 -3.03 0.43
CA CYS A 20 0.25 -4.21 0.01
C CYS A 20 1.22 -5.32 -0.41
N ASP A 21 0.86 -6.56 -0.11
CA ASP A 21 1.52 -7.75 -0.63
C ASP A 21 0.52 -8.69 -1.30
N THR A 22 0.93 -9.91 -1.61
CA THR A 22 0.09 -10.94 -2.24
C THR A 22 -1.15 -11.34 -1.43
N GLN A 23 -1.32 -10.85 -0.19
CA GLN A 23 -2.50 -11.09 0.65
C GLN A 23 -3.26 -9.79 0.95
N GLY A 24 -2.91 -8.69 0.29
CA GLY A 24 -3.54 -7.39 0.48
C GLY A 24 -2.79 -6.46 1.44
N ALA A 25 -3.52 -5.52 2.05
CA ALA A 25 -2.94 -4.52 2.93
C ALA A 25 -2.24 -5.12 4.15
N ILE A 26 -1.13 -4.50 4.53
CA ILE A 26 -0.44 -4.74 5.80
C ILE A 26 -1.00 -3.74 6.81
N TYR A 27 -1.47 -4.25 7.94
CA TYR A 27 -2.06 -3.47 9.02
C TYR A 27 -1.68 -4.08 10.37
N GLU A 28 -1.72 -3.26 11.42
CA GLU A 28 -1.46 -3.73 12.78
C GLU A 28 -2.56 -4.69 13.24
N GLY A 29 -2.18 -5.92 13.58
CA GLY A 29 -3.10 -7.00 13.96
C GLY A 29 -3.31 -8.06 12.87
N ARG A 30 -2.80 -7.85 11.65
CA ARG A 30 -2.79 -8.89 10.62
C ARG A 30 -1.97 -10.10 11.08
N THR A 31 -2.50 -11.31 10.91
CA THR A 31 -1.82 -12.56 11.30
C THR A 31 -1.27 -13.36 10.12
N VAL A 32 -1.77 -13.11 8.90
CA VAL A 32 -1.46 -13.92 7.71
C VAL A 32 -0.20 -13.44 6.99
N LYS A 33 0.74 -14.37 6.74
CA LYS A 33 1.98 -14.15 5.97
C LYS A 33 2.81 -12.96 6.51
N MET A 34 2.82 -12.78 7.82
CA MET A 34 3.58 -11.73 8.49
C MET A 34 5.02 -12.17 8.79
N ASN A 35 5.90 -11.19 8.88
CA ASN A 35 7.27 -11.34 9.35
C ASN A 35 7.66 -10.08 10.12
N LYS A 36 8.81 -10.11 10.81
CA LYS A 36 9.29 -8.98 11.64
C LYS A 36 9.27 -7.63 10.92
N TYR A 37 9.60 -7.59 9.62
CA TYR A 37 9.65 -6.34 8.87
C TYR A 37 8.25 -5.81 8.54
N LYS A 38 7.28 -6.71 8.25
CA LYS A 38 5.89 -6.31 8.04
C LYS A 38 5.24 -5.85 9.33
N GLU A 39 5.58 -6.47 10.47
CA GLU A 39 5.11 -6.04 11.79
C GLU A 39 5.64 -4.64 12.14
N GLU A 40 6.92 -4.37 11.88
CA GLU A 40 7.48 -3.02 12.03
C GLU A 40 6.74 -2.01 11.15
N MET A 41 6.52 -2.33 9.87
CA MET A 41 5.83 -1.43 8.95
C MET A 41 4.36 -1.23 9.35
N ALA A 42 3.67 -2.27 9.79
CA ALA A 42 2.28 -2.20 10.25
C ALA A 42 2.06 -1.22 11.41
N LYS A 43 3.08 -1.00 12.23
CA LYS A 43 3.04 -0.03 13.35
C LYS A 43 3.21 1.43 12.92
N ILE A 44 3.80 1.67 11.75
CA ILE A 44 4.20 3.02 11.30
C ILE A 44 3.54 3.46 10.00
N SER A 45 2.74 2.59 9.38
CA SER A 45 2.05 2.77 8.11
C SER A 45 0.58 2.37 8.28
N ASN A 46 -0.29 2.70 7.31
CA ASN A 46 -1.71 2.34 7.32
C ASN A 46 -2.41 2.70 8.64
N LYS A 47 -2.46 4.00 8.94
CA LYS A 47 -2.91 4.51 10.25
C LYS A 47 -4.37 4.17 10.55
N ASP A 48 -5.18 4.12 9.51
CA ASP A 48 -6.61 3.79 9.59
C ASP A 48 -6.87 2.27 9.58
N LYS A 49 -5.80 1.45 9.55
CA LYS A 49 -5.85 -0.02 9.55
C LYS A 49 -6.75 -0.56 8.44
N GLU A 50 -6.67 0.04 7.26
CA GLU A 50 -7.39 -0.42 6.08
C GLU A 50 -7.03 -1.87 5.77
N GLN A 51 -8.04 -2.66 5.42
CA GLN A 51 -7.93 -4.09 5.17
C GLN A 51 -8.50 -4.42 3.80
N GLY A 52 -8.14 -5.60 3.30
CA GLY A 52 -8.62 -6.11 2.03
C GLY A 52 -7.52 -6.23 0.99
N THR A 53 -7.95 -6.60 -0.20
CA THR A 53 -7.15 -6.79 -1.40
C THR A 53 -6.57 -5.47 -1.90
N LEU A 54 -5.62 -5.55 -2.84
CA LEU A 54 -5.08 -4.37 -3.51
C LEU A 54 -6.19 -3.53 -4.15
N GLU A 55 -7.15 -4.17 -4.82
CA GLU A 55 -8.28 -3.50 -5.46
C GLU A 55 -9.13 -2.69 -4.48
N GLU A 56 -9.42 -3.25 -3.30
CA GLU A 56 -10.24 -2.58 -2.30
C GLU A 56 -9.52 -1.37 -1.70
N VAL A 57 -8.23 -1.54 -1.40
CA VAL A 57 -7.40 -0.52 -0.73
C VAL A 57 -6.98 0.59 -1.69
N LEU A 58 -6.92 0.32 -3.00
CA LEU A 58 -6.55 1.33 -4.00
C LEU A 58 -7.64 2.38 -4.23
N LYS A 59 -8.89 2.07 -3.84
CA LYS A 59 -10.03 2.98 -4.00
C LYS A 59 -9.77 4.29 -3.26
N GLY A 60 -9.94 5.39 -3.97
CA GLY A 60 -9.76 6.73 -3.42
C GLY A 60 -8.34 7.08 -2.99
N LYS A 61 -7.32 6.37 -3.50
CA LYS A 61 -5.91 6.71 -3.27
C LYS A 61 -5.38 7.65 -4.35
N ASP A 62 -4.44 8.51 -3.97
CA ASP A 62 -3.87 9.52 -4.88
C ASP A 62 -2.65 8.98 -5.64
N VAL A 63 -1.92 8.01 -5.07
CA VAL A 63 -0.67 7.50 -5.64
C VAL A 63 -0.61 5.98 -5.51
N PHE A 64 -0.26 5.31 -6.62
CA PHE A 64 0.13 3.90 -6.64
C PHE A 64 1.61 3.76 -7.02
N LEU A 65 2.35 2.99 -6.21
CA LEU A 65 3.76 2.67 -6.45
C LEU A 65 3.95 1.16 -6.60
N GLY A 66 3.97 0.70 -7.85
CA GLY A 66 4.23 -0.67 -8.26
C GLY A 66 5.73 -0.97 -8.23
N VAL A 67 6.17 -1.74 -7.23
CA VAL A 67 7.56 -2.27 -7.15
C VAL A 67 7.57 -3.77 -6.91
N SER A 68 6.54 -4.44 -7.42
CA SER A 68 6.27 -5.86 -7.20
C SER A 68 6.32 -6.65 -8.52
N VAL A 69 5.30 -7.44 -8.80
CA VAL A 69 5.16 -8.23 -10.04
C VAL A 69 4.45 -7.43 -11.13
N ALA A 70 4.73 -7.76 -12.38
CA ALA A 70 4.03 -7.19 -13.53
C ALA A 70 2.53 -7.51 -13.49
N ASN A 71 1.71 -6.63 -14.09
CA ASN A 71 0.25 -6.79 -14.23
C ASN A 71 -0.51 -6.94 -12.89
N CYS A 72 0.01 -6.39 -11.80
CA CYS A 72 -0.66 -6.42 -10.49
C CYS A 72 -1.81 -5.41 -10.36
N VAL A 73 -1.89 -4.41 -11.25
CA VAL A 73 -2.94 -3.38 -11.28
C VAL A 73 -3.63 -3.39 -12.62
N THR A 74 -4.96 -3.28 -12.60
CA THR A 74 -5.79 -3.20 -13.81
C THR A 74 -6.31 -1.79 -14.03
N SER A 75 -6.81 -1.52 -15.24
CA SER A 75 -7.43 -0.24 -15.60
C SER A 75 -8.64 0.11 -14.71
N GLU A 76 -9.40 -0.89 -14.27
CA GLU A 76 -10.55 -0.72 -13.37
C GLU A 76 -10.10 -0.23 -11.99
N MET A 77 -9.00 -0.80 -11.46
CA MET A 77 -8.43 -0.36 -10.20
C MET A 77 -7.94 1.09 -10.29
N VAL A 78 -7.26 1.47 -11.37
CA VAL A 78 -6.80 2.86 -11.59
C VAL A 78 -7.98 3.83 -11.70
N LYS A 79 -9.08 3.43 -12.35
CA LYS A 79 -10.31 4.26 -12.42
C LYS A 79 -10.98 4.47 -11.07
N SER A 80 -10.70 3.61 -10.08
CA SER A 80 -11.24 3.73 -8.73
C SER A 80 -10.43 4.65 -7.81
N MET A 81 -9.26 5.10 -8.27
CA MET A 81 -8.41 6.07 -7.57
C MET A 81 -9.00 7.48 -7.61
N ASN A 82 -8.43 8.40 -6.84
CA ASN A 82 -8.85 9.80 -6.88
C ASN A 82 -8.56 10.45 -8.24
N LYS A 83 -9.19 11.60 -8.48
CA LYS A 83 -8.88 12.43 -9.64
C LYS A 83 -7.40 12.84 -9.61
N ASP A 84 -6.78 12.88 -10.79
CA ASP A 84 -5.37 13.25 -10.99
C ASP A 84 -4.39 12.29 -10.27
N ALA A 85 -4.80 11.02 -10.10
CA ALA A 85 -3.96 9.99 -9.50
C ALA A 85 -2.67 9.72 -10.28
N ILE A 86 -1.60 9.44 -9.53
CA ILE A 86 -0.27 9.11 -10.06
C ILE A 86 -0.04 7.60 -9.97
N VAL A 87 0.32 6.98 -11.09
CA VAL A 87 0.70 5.56 -11.17
C VAL A 87 2.16 5.46 -11.60
N MET A 88 2.99 4.85 -10.75
CA MET A 88 4.39 4.52 -11.07
C MET A 88 4.55 3.01 -10.97
N ALA A 89 4.80 2.31 -12.08
CA ALA A 89 4.84 0.85 -12.16
C ALA A 89 5.99 0.34 -13.02
#